data_AF-A0A4U5VKX8-F1
#
_entry.id   AF-A0A4U5VKX8-F1
#
_cell.length_a   1.000
_cell.length_b   1.000
_cell.length_c   1.000
_cell.angle_alpha   90.00
_cell.angle_beta   90.00
_cell.angle_gamma   90.00
#
_symmetry.space_group_name_H-M   'P 1'
#
loop_
_entity.id
_entity.type
_entity.pdbx_description
1 polymer ?
#
loop_
_entity_poly.entity_id
_entity_poly.type
_entity_poly.pdbx_seq_one_letter_code
_entity_poly.pdbx_strand_id
1 'polypeptide(L)'
;MAAWSCRVLLQRGARLVSLRAASESPAQLVGYGVRTVKTTTWFEEHLTEDNQEYMRKSMAEEYRRQTAEKLNPLKDEPWQRHEWTEGSRRVGLVALKLGMAPIWTTTGERHVVTMLQVQDCHVIKHLTKEEHDGHTAALLVGGKNVSPFHIWRVNTKYNVLYVHGSVPGHRNCLLKVRDTILPTKSSTLVNPPFPTYFTEEEGDLAEDLYDDELFIHTDPSLTLT
;
A
#
# COMPACT_ATOMS: atom_id res chain seq x y z
N MET A 1 -7.93 -8.03 -26.10
CA MET A 1 -8.45 -7.02 -27.04
C MET A 1 -7.29 -6.54 -27.90
N ALA A 2 -7.29 -6.83 -29.20
CA ALA A 2 -6.17 -6.48 -30.08
C ALA A 2 -6.16 -4.97 -30.40
N ALA A 3 -5.03 -4.31 -30.18
CA ALA A 3 -4.83 -2.92 -30.56
C ALA A 3 -4.30 -2.83 -32.00
N TRP A 4 -4.92 -2.00 -32.83
CA TRP A 4 -4.62 -1.86 -34.25
C TRP A 4 -3.72 -0.65 -34.51
N SER A 5 -2.58 -0.87 -35.16
CA SER A 5 -1.76 0.22 -35.72
C SER A 5 -1.34 -0.12 -37.14
N CYS A 6 -1.77 0.69 -38.12
CA CYS A 6 -1.25 0.64 -39.49
C CYS A 6 0.00 1.51 -39.58
N ARG A 7 1.16 0.92 -39.87
CA ARG A 7 2.34 1.68 -40.34
C ARG A 7 2.42 1.57 -41.85
N VAL A 8 2.25 2.69 -42.54
CA VAL A 8 2.53 2.83 -43.97
C VAL A 8 4.04 3.01 -44.14
N LEU A 9 4.71 2.02 -44.71
CA LEU A 9 6.13 2.13 -45.07
C LEU A 9 6.24 2.85 -46.42
N LEU A 10 6.52 4.16 -46.39
CA LEU A 10 7.00 4.90 -47.55
C LEU A 10 8.47 4.54 -47.77
N GLN A 11 8.75 3.69 -48.77
CA GLN A 11 10.12 3.48 -49.23
C GLN A 11 10.62 4.77 -49.89
N ARG A 12 11.56 5.46 -49.21
CA ARG A 12 12.34 6.56 -49.78
C ARG A 12 13.33 5.99 -50.81
N GLY A 13 13.01 6.13 -52.10
CA GLY A 13 13.95 5.98 -53.20
C GLY A 13 14.33 7.37 -53.75
N ALA A 14 15.58 7.78 -53.58
CA ALA A 14 16.13 8.98 -54.20
C ALA A 14 16.64 8.66 -55.62
N ARG A 15 16.27 9.48 -56.62
CA ARG A 15 17.15 10.01 -57.68
C ARG A 15 16.38 10.91 -58.67
N LEU A 16 16.89 12.14 -58.83
CA LEU A 16 16.62 13.07 -59.93
C LEU A 16 17.31 12.58 -61.21
N VAL A 17 16.65 12.72 -62.37
CA VAL A 17 17.14 13.28 -63.67
C VAL A 17 16.13 13.01 -64.81
N SER A 18 15.54 14.10 -65.32
CA SER A 18 15.30 14.53 -66.73
C SER A 18 14.48 13.77 -67.79
N LEU A 19 13.60 14.57 -68.45
CA LEU A 19 13.14 14.65 -69.85
C LEU A 19 12.01 13.73 -70.42
N ARG A 20 10.92 14.44 -70.81
CA ARG A 20 9.96 14.28 -71.94
C ARG A 20 9.07 13.02 -72.08
N ALA A 21 7.76 13.32 -72.07
CA ALA A 21 6.66 12.83 -72.91
C ALA A 21 6.46 11.31 -73.12
N ALA A 22 5.36 10.77 -72.56
CA ALA A 22 4.27 10.09 -73.30
C ALA A 22 3.43 9.21 -72.36
N SER A 23 2.10 9.24 -72.61
CA SER A 23 1.08 8.23 -72.28
C SER A 23 1.01 7.68 -70.85
N GLU A 24 0.05 8.17 -70.07
CA GLU A 24 -0.37 7.54 -68.82
C GLU A 24 -1.15 6.24 -69.11
N SER A 25 -0.60 5.11 -68.67
CA SER A 25 -1.39 3.92 -68.34
C SER A 25 -1.53 3.85 -66.82
N PRO A 26 -2.69 3.52 -66.25
CA PRO A 26 -2.84 3.47 -64.80
C PRO A 26 -2.17 2.20 -64.27
N ALA A 27 -0.91 2.33 -63.83
CA ALA A 27 -0.27 1.31 -63.03
C ALA A 27 -0.98 1.23 -61.68
N GLN A 28 -1.79 0.18 -61.48
CA GLN A 28 -2.37 -0.14 -60.18
C GLN A 28 -1.22 -0.49 -59.21
N LEU A 29 -0.82 0.50 -58.41
CA LEU A 29 0.02 0.30 -57.23
C LEU A 29 -0.77 -0.53 -56.22
N VAL A 30 -0.64 -1.85 -56.28
CA VAL A 30 -1.10 -2.76 -55.23
C VAL A 30 -0.17 -2.58 -54.04
N GLY A 31 -0.50 -1.60 -53.19
CA GLY A 31 0.15 -1.43 -51.89
C GLY A 31 -0.21 -2.60 -50.99
N TYR A 32 0.70 -3.57 -50.83
CA TYR A 32 0.58 -4.62 -49.83
C TYR A 32 0.72 -4.00 -48.43
N GLY A 33 -0.41 -3.65 -47.81
CA GLY A 33 -0.45 -3.29 -46.41
C GLY A 33 -0.21 -4.53 -45.54
N VAL A 34 1.01 -4.70 -45.03
CA VAL A 34 1.31 -5.76 -44.05
C VAL A 34 0.61 -5.41 -42.74
N ARG A 35 -0.47 -6.13 -42.44
CA ARG A 35 -1.17 -6.05 -41.15
C ARG A 35 -0.39 -6.87 -40.12
N THR A 36 0.29 -6.20 -39.19
CA THR A 36 0.84 -6.85 -38.02
C THR A 36 -0.24 -6.90 -36.94
N VAL A 37 -0.81 -8.08 -36.72
CA VAL A 37 -1.70 -8.33 -35.57
C VAL A 37 -0.81 -8.59 -34.36
N LYS A 38 -0.83 -7.68 -33.38
CA LYS A 38 -0.18 -7.92 -32.08
C LYS A 38 -1.19 -8.57 -31.15
N THR A 39 -0.93 -9.80 -30.75
CA THR A 39 -1.66 -10.51 -29.69
C THR A 39 -1.08 -10.13 -28.34
N THR A 40 -1.94 -9.78 -27.38
CA THR A 40 -1.55 -9.58 -25.99
C THR A 40 -1.26 -10.94 -25.38
N THR A 41 -0.05 -11.15 -24.89
CA THR A 41 0.32 -12.38 -24.20
C THR A 41 0.38 -12.17 -22.69
N TRP A 42 0.17 -13.25 -21.94
CA TRP A 42 0.31 -13.26 -20.48
C TRP A 42 1.67 -13.80 -20.06
N PHE A 43 2.13 -13.45 -18.86
CA PHE A 43 3.47 -13.80 -18.41
C PHE A 43 3.73 -15.31 -18.36
N GLU A 44 2.71 -16.15 -18.17
CA GLU A 44 2.82 -17.61 -18.07
C GLU A 44 2.59 -18.36 -19.40
N GLU A 45 2.11 -17.66 -20.43
CA GLU A 45 1.52 -18.28 -21.64
C GLU A 45 2.50 -19.17 -22.43
N HIS A 46 3.79 -18.86 -22.36
CA HIS A 46 4.83 -19.57 -23.10
C HIS A 46 5.84 -20.26 -22.18
N LEU A 47 5.49 -20.49 -20.91
CA LEU A 47 6.33 -21.23 -19.97
C LEU A 47 5.88 -22.68 -19.86
N THR A 48 6.87 -23.58 -19.76
CA THR A 48 6.63 -24.96 -19.31
C THR A 48 6.27 -24.98 -17.83
N GLU A 49 5.58 -26.03 -17.37
CA GLU A 49 5.17 -26.18 -15.97
C GLU A 49 6.35 -26.09 -14.99
N ASP A 50 7.46 -26.75 -15.31
CA ASP A 50 8.71 -26.68 -14.54
C ASP A 50 9.25 -25.24 -14.43
N ASN A 51 9.20 -24.47 -15.52
CA ASN A 51 9.64 -23.08 -15.54
C ASN A 51 8.67 -22.19 -14.75
N GLN A 52 7.36 -22.44 -14.80
CA GLN A 52 6.37 -21.71 -14.00
C GLN A 52 6.61 -21.92 -12.50
N GLU A 53 6.90 -23.16 -12.07
CA GLU A 53 7.28 -23.44 -10.68
C GLU A 53 8.57 -22.72 -10.27
N TYR A 54 9.61 -22.81 -11.11
CA TYR A 54 10.89 -22.16 -10.85
C TYR A 54 10.71 -20.64 -10.71
N MET A 55 9.98 -20.01 -11.64
CA MET A 55 9.73 -18.57 -11.60
C MET A 55 8.94 -18.16 -10.35
N ARG A 56 7.91 -18.92 -9.94
CA ARG A 56 7.17 -18.66 -8.71
C ARG A 56 8.08 -18.72 -7.47
N LYS A 57 8.94 -19.74 -7.38
CA LYS A 57 9.89 -19.91 -6.27
C LYS A 57 10.91 -18.76 -6.24
N SER A 58 11.52 -18.45 -7.40
CA SER A 58 12.49 -17.37 -7.55
C SER A 58 11.91 -16.01 -7.19
N MET A 59 10.71 -15.68 -7.69
CA MET A 59 10.04 -14.41 -7.37
C MET A 59 9.71 -14.31 -5.87
N ALA A 60 9.25 -15.40 -5.25
CA ALA A 60 8.95 -15.42 -3.82
C ALA A 60 10.19 -15.29 -2.94
N GLU A 61 11.33 -15.85 -3.37
CA GLU A 61 12.62 -15.69 -2.68
C GLU A 61 13.17 -14.28 -2.84
N GLU A 62 13.12 -13.72 -4.05
CA GLU A 62 13.52 -12.34 -4.31
C GLU A 62 12.67 -11.35 -3.51
N TYR A 63 11.35 -11.54 -3.47
CA TYR A 63 10.44 -10.72 -2.67
C TYR A 63 10.81 -10.78 -1.18
N ARG A 64 11.02 -11.98 -0.63
CA ARG A 64 11.44 -12.15 0.78
C ARG A 64 12.77 -11.47 1.07
N ARG A 65 13.73 -11.56 0.14
CA ARG A 65 15.03 -10.89 0.26
C ARG A 65 14.87 -9.37 0.29
N GLN A 66 14.13 -8.80 -0.68
CA GLN A 66 13.89 -7.36 -0.74
C GLN A 66 13.13 -6.84 0.49
N THR A 67 12.17 -7.59 1.00
CA THR A 67 11.47 -7.25 2.26
C THR A 67 12.45 -7.29 3.43
N ALA A 68 13.27 -8.33 3.56
CA ALA A 68 14.24 -8.45 4.66
C ALA A 68 15.33 -7.37 4.64
N GLU A 69 15.78 -6.97 3.45
CA GLU A 69 16.70 -5.84 3.27
C GLU A 69 16.06 -4.53 3.77
N LYS A 70 14.79 -4.29 3.42
CA LYS A 70 14.04 -3.08 3.81
C LYS A 70 13.55 -3.05 5.26
N LEU A 71 13.56 -4.18 5.98
CA LEU A 71 13.14 -4.26 7.38
C LEU A 71 13.97 -3.37 8.32
N ASN A 72 15.19 -2.98 7.93
CA ASN A 72 16.09 -2.19 8.77
C ASN A 72 16.29 -0.79 8.16
N PRO A 73 15.33 0.12 8.34
CA PRO A 73 15.36 1.44 7.72
C PRO A 73 16.53 2.32 8.22
N LEU A 74 17.19 1.94 9.31
CA LEU A 74 18.33 2.67 9.90
C LEU A 74 19.68 2.32 9.28
N LYS A 75 19.76 1.30 8.41
CA LYS A 75 21.01 0.93 7.74
C LYS A 75 21.40 1.93 6.65
N ASP A 76 20.41 2.60 6.06
CA ASP A 76 20.61 3.73 5.14
C ASP A 76 20.69 5.03 5.95
N GLU A 77 21.46 6.02 5.50
CA GLU A 77 21.60 7.31 6.20
C GLU A 77 20.21 7.93 6.48
N PRO A 78 19.74 7.93 7.74
CA PRO A 78 18.38 8.31 8.04
C PRO A 78 18.24 9.82 7.91
N TRP A 79 17.08 10.25 7.43
CA TRP A 79 16.77 11.67 7.32
C TRP A 79 16.74 12.31 8.71
N GLN A 80 17.00 13.62 8.78
CA GLN A 80 16.94 14.35 10.04
C GLN A 80 15.56 14.17 10.69
N ARG A 81 15.56 13.71 11.94
CA ARG A 81 14.34 13.54 12.73
C ARG A 81 14.05 14.80 13.53
N HIS A 82 12.78 15.14 13.58
CA HIS A 82 12.26 16.23 14.39
C HIS A 82 11.51 15.68 15.59
N GLU A 83 11.36 16.48 16.64
CA GLU A 83 10.53 16.15 17.79
C GLU A 83 9.05 16.43 17.50
N TRP A 84 8.18 15.79 18.26
CA TRP A 84 6.74 16.03 18.19
C TRP A 84 6.40 17.46 18.64
N THR A 85 5.60 18.17 17.84
CA THR A 85 5.10 19.51 18.16
C THR A 85 3.59 19.60 18.01
N GLU A 86 2.94 20.49 18.76
CA GLU A 86 1.50 20.71 18.68
C GLU A 86 1.11 21.20 17.28
N GLY A 87 0.26 20.44 16.57
CA GLY A 87 -0.10 20.70 15.18
C GLY A 87 0.66 19.85 14.14
N SER A 88 1.67 19.09 14.57
CA SER A 88 2.29 18.07 13.72
C SER A 88 1.28 16.98 13.33
N ARG A 89 1.48 16.38 12.14
CA ARG A 89 0.66 15.25 11.65
C ARG A 89 1.60 14.15 11.21
N ARG A 90 1.58 13.02 11.91
CA ARG A 90 2.39 11.85 11.57
C ARG A 90 1.78 11.04 10.44
N VAL A 91 2.58 10.10 9.94
CA VAL A 91 2.17 9.16 8.89
C VAL A 91 1.11 8.18 9.40
N GLY A 92 0.26 7.72 8.50
CA GLY A 92 -0.74 6.68 8.77
C GLY A 92 -0.25 5.30 8.38
N LEU A 93 -1.15 4.31 8.50
CA LEU A 93 -0.91 2.92 8.16
C LEU A 93 -1.91 2.43 7.11
N VAL A 94 -1.52 1.40 6.37
CA VAL A 94 -2.42 0.59 5.54
C VAL A 94 -2.58 -0.76 6.21
N ALA A 95 -3.84 -1.14 6.50
CA ALA A 95 -4.15 -2.37 7.22
C ALA A 95 -5.24 -3.17 6.52
N LEU A 96 -5.24 -4.48 6.72
CA LEU A 96 -6.21 -5.43 6.20
C LEU A 96 -7.23 -5.78 7.27
N LYS A 97 -8.53 -5.68 6.94
CA LYS A 97 -9.61 -6.03 7.86
C LYS A 97 -9.75 -7.55 8.00
N LEU A 98 -9.24 -8.14 9.07
CA LEU A 98 -9.35 -9.59 9.29
C LEU A 98 -10.79 -10.00 9.63
N GLY A 99 -11.40 -9.29 10.57
CA GLY A 99 -12.71 -9.66 11.10
C GLY A 99 -13.07 -8.89 12.35
N MET A 100 -14.06 -9.39 13.08
CA MET A 100 -14.55 -8.77 14.30
C MET A 100 -14.58 -9.80 15.43
N ALA A 101 -14.30 -9.35 16.64
CA ALA A 101 -14.27 -10.17 17.85
C ALA A 101 -14.92 -9.41 19.03
N PRO A 102 -15.50 -10.10 20.02
CA PRO A 102 -15.88 -9.47 21.28
C PRO A 102 -14.66 -9.31 22.20
N ILE A 103 -14.66 -8.23 22.98
CA ILE A 103 -13.79 -8.02 24.13
C ILE A 103 -14.63 -7.59 25.33
N TRP A 104 -14.07 -7.74 26.52
CA TRP A 104 -14.72 -7.38 27.78
C TRP A 104 -13.87 -6.34 28.51
N THR A 105 -14.53 -5.37 29.11
CA THR A 105 -13.89 -4.40 29.99
C THR A 105 -13.75 -4.96 31.41
N THR A 106 -12.93 -4.31 32.23
CA THR A 106 -12.82 -4.60 33.66
C THR A 106 -14.14 -4.36 34.42
N THR A 107 -15.05 -3.55 33.87
CA THR A 107 -16.41 -3.33 34.40
C THR A 107 -17.40 -4.44 34.03
N GLY A 108 -17.00 -5.40 33.18
CA GLY A 108 -17.86 -6.48 32.69
C GLY A 108 -18.71 -6.11 31.47
N GLU A 109 -18.52 -4.92 30.89
CA GLU A 109 -19.19 -4.53 29.66
C GLU A 109 -18.57 -5.22 28.44
N ARG A 110 -19.43 -5.62 27.49
CA ARG A 110 -19.00 -6.25 26.25
C ARG A 110 -18.89 -5.22 25.14
N HIS A 111 -17.69 -5.05 24.59
CA HIS A 111 -17.47 -4.27 23.38
C HIS A 111 -17.17 -5.18 22.18
N VAL A 112 -17.53 -4.70 21.00
CA VAL A 112 -17.19 -5.36 19.75
C VAL A 112 -16.01 -4.60 19.14
N VAL A 113 -14.99 -5.33 18.70
CA VAL A 113 -13.80 -4.78 18.05
C VAL A 113 -13.60 -5.37 16.66
N THR A 114 -12.98 -4.59 15.78
CA THR A 114 -12.48 -5.02 14.48
C THR A 114 -10.97 -5.19 14.56
N MET A 115 -10.47 -6.33 14.06
CA MET A 115 -9.04 -6.63 13.97
C MET A 115 -8.49 -6.14 12.62
N LEU A 116 -7.49 -5.26 12.66
CA LEU A 116 -6.81 -4.71 11.49
C LEU A 116 -5.34 -5.14 11.51
N GLN A 117 -4.92 -5.91 10.50
CA GLN A 117 -3.54 -6.37 10.39
C GLN A 117 -2.73 -5.47 9.46
N VAL A 118 -1.58 -4.99 9.91
CA VAL A 118 -0.62 -4.27 9.07
C VAL A 118 0.32 -5.29 8.44
N GLN A 119 0.30 -5.39 7.12
CA GLN A 119 1.18 -6.27 6.34
C GLN A 119 2.04 -5.40 5.41
N ASP A 120 3.36 -5.55 5.50
CA ASP A 120 4.35 -4.93 4.61
C ASP A 120 4.08 -3.45 4.25
N CYS A 121 3.71 -2.64 5.25
CA CYS A 121 3.38 -1.23 5.05
C CYS A 121 4.65 -0.37 4.96
N HIS A 122 5.07 -0.05 3.73
CA HIS A 122 6.27 0.74 3.45
C HIS A 122 5.95 2.09 2.81
N VAL A 123 6.77 3.10 3.09
CA VAL A 123 6.69 4.41 2.42
C VAL A 123 7.30 4.29 1.02
N ILE A 124 6.53 4.65 -0.01
CA ILE A 124 6.96 4.53 -1.42
C ILE A 124 7.63 5.81 -1.92
N LYS A 125 7.03 6.97 -1.65
CA LYS A 125 7.49 8.27 -2.15
C LYS A 125 7.09 9.37 -1.18
N HIS A 126 8.01 10.30 -0.95
CA HIS A 126 7.75 11.59 -0.29
C HIS A 126 7.52 12.68 -1.33
N LEU A 127 6.47 13.48 -1.16
CA LEU A 127 6.17 14.66 -1.97
C LEU A 127 6.26 15.89 -1.07
N THR A 128 7.00 16.91 -1.51
CA THR A 128 7.09 18.16 -0.76
C THR A 128 5.76 18.93 -0.83
N LYS A 129 5.62 19.93 0.03
CA LYS A 129 4.41 20.75 0.15
C LYS A 129 4.04 21.41 -1.18
N GLU A 130 5.03 21.86 -1.95
CA GLU A 130 4.87 22.58 -3.21
C GLU A 130 4.35 21.66 -4.33
N GLU A 131 4.79 20.41 -4.35
CA GLU A 131 4.41 19.43 -5.38
C GLU A 131 3.01 18.85 -5.17
N HIS A 132 2.51 18.86 -3.93
CA HIS A 132 1.24 18.22 -3.57
C HIS A 132 0.04 19.19 -3.63
N ASP A 133 -0.12 20.07 -2.63
CA ASP A 133 -1.29 20.96 -2.48
C ASP A 133 -0.89 22.38 -2.01
N GLY A 134 0.40 22.67 -1.90
CA GLY A 134 0.94 23.93 -1.38
C GLY A 134 0.72 24.15 0.12
N HIS A 135 0.12 23.18 0.85
CA HIS A 135 -0.26 23.31 2.25
C HIS A 135 0.39 22.24 3.14
N THR A 136 0.34 20.97 2.70
CA THR A 136 0.82 19.80 3.43
C THR A 136 1.63 18.90 2.50
N ALA A 137 2.78 18.39 2.96
CA ALA A 137 3.42 17.25 2.32
C ALA A 137 2.51 16.02 2.44
N ALA A 138 2.46 15.18 1.40
CA ALA A 138 1.55 14.03 1.39
C ALA A 138 2.25 12.72 1.07
N LEU A 139 1.76 11.68 1.76
CA LEU A 139 1.94 10.29 1.39
C LEU A 139 0.59 9.78 0.88
N LEU A 140 0.58 9.26 -0.35
CA LEU A 140 -0.64 8.83 -1.03
C LEU A 140 -1.18 7.53 -0.41
N VAL A 141 -2.35 7.63 0.24
CA VAL A 141 -3.10 6.46 0.73
C VAL A 141 -4.59 6.74 0.57
N GLY A 142 -5.32 5.88 -0.13
CA GLY A 142 -6.77 5.97 -0.36
C GLY A 142 -7.58 5.42 0.81
N GLY A 143 -8.66 6.09 1.21
CA GLY A 143 -9.56 5.58 2.25
C GLY A 143 -10.77 6.47 2.49
N LYS A 144 -11.90 5.85 2.86
CA LYS A 144 -13.13 6.52 3.27
C LYS A 144 -13.04 6.86 4.76
N ASN A 145 -13.41 8.09 5.14
CA ASN A 145 -13.39 8.52 6.54
C ASN A 145 -14.56 7.90 7.32
N VAL A 146 -14.29 7.55 8.57
CA VAL A 146 -15.27 7.06 9.56
C VAL A 146 -15.02 7.70 10.92
N SER A 147 -15.93 7.48 11.85
CA SER A 147 -15.84 7.98 13.23
C SER A 147 -14.51 7.60 13.88
N PRO A 148 -14.01 8.40 14.84
CA PRO A 148 -12.85 8.03 15.63
C PRO A 148 -13.16 6.71 16.35
N PHE A 149 -12.21 5.80 16.32
CA PHE A 149 -12.31 4.54 17.05
C PHE A 149 -11.20 4.47 18.08
N HIS A 150 -11.56 3.96 19.26
CA HIS A 150 -10.61 3.67 20.33
C HIS A 150 -9.79 2.41 19.99
N ILE A 151 -8.52 2.37 20.36
CA ILE A 151 -7.66 1.20 20.20
C ILE A 151 -7.58 0.50 21.55
N TRP A 152 -8.05 -0.74 21.62
CA TRP A 152 -8.10 -1.51 22.87
C TRP A 152 -6.85 -2.36 23.11
N ARG A 153 -6.25 -2.84 22.03
CA ARG A 153 -5.10 -3.73 22.06
C ARG A 153 -4.26 -3.55 20.81
N VAL A 154 -2.95 -3.62 20.98
CA VAL A 154 -1.98 -3.69 19.89
C VAL A 154 -1.15 -4.95 20.08
N ASN A 155 -1.15 -5.84 19.09
CA ASN A 155 -0.27 -6.99 19.06
C ASN A 155 0.94 -6.69 18.18
N THR A 156 2.13 -6.73 18.76
CA THR A 156 3.40 -6.35 18.12
C THR A 156 3.97 -7.48 17.26
N LYS A 157 3.70 -8.75 17.59
CA LYS A 157 4.19 -9.93 16.87
C LYS A 157 3.53 -10.14 15.51
N TYR A 158 2.22 -9.96 15.45
CA TYR A 158 1.41 -10.12 14.25
C TYR A 158 1.02 -8.80 13.61
N ASN A 159 1.42 -7.67 14.20
CA ASN A 159 1.09 -6.31 13.79
C ASN A 159 -0.43 -6.08 13.66
N VAL A 160 -1.19 -6.49 14.67
CA VAL A 160 -2.66 -6.42 14.67
C VAL A 160 -3.16 -5.35 15.64
N LEU A 161 -4.01 -4.45 15.13
CA LEU A 161 -4.70 -3.43 15.89
C LEU A 161 -6.14 -3.88 16.19
N TYR A 162 -6.57 -3.77 17.45
CA TYR A 162 -7.93 -4.04 17.88
C TYR A 162 -8.69 -2.74 18.06
N VAL A 163 -9.47 -2.39 17.05
CA VAL A 163 -10.16 -1.12 16.93
C VAL A 163 -11.61 -1.27 17.39
N HIS A 164 -12.10 -0.34 18.21
CA HIS A 164 -13.50 -0.34 18.68
C HIS A 164 -14.50 -0.32 17.52
N GLY A 165 -15.60 -1.03 17.67
CA GLY A 165 -16.74 -0.98 16.76
C GLY A 165 -16.51 -1.64 15.41
N SER A 166 -17.36 -1.26 14.45
CA SER A 166 -17.36 -1.80 13.09
C SER A 166 -16.69 -0.83 12.13
N VAL A 167 -15.68 -1.32 11.42
CA VAL A 167 -14.99 -0.57 10.37
C VAL A 167 -15.64 -0.89 9.02
N PRO A 168 -15.85 0.09 8.11
CA PRO A 168 -16.47 -0.16 6.81
C PRO A 168 -15.62 -1.11 5.95
N GLY A 169 -16.29 -1.78 5.00
CA GLY A 169 -15.65 -2.73 4.09
C GLY A 169 -15.84 -4.19 4.48
N HIS A 170 -15.66 -5.08 3.51
CA HIS A 170 -15.76 -6.52 3.69
C HIS A 170 -14.50 -7.09 4.38
N ARG A 171 -14.54 -8.36 4.80
CA ARG A 171 -13.33 -9.04 5.31
C ARG A 171 -12.25 -9.09 4.22
N ASN A 172 -11.00 -8.92 4.61
CA ASN A 172 -9.81 -8.81 3.76
C ASN A 172 -9.77 -7.55 2.86
N CYS A 173 -10.56 -6.52 3.16
CA CYS A 173 -10.40 -5.23 2.48
C CYS A 173 -9.21 -4.46 3.06
N LEU A 174 -8.52 -3.70 2.21
CA LEU A 174 -7.48 -2.76 2.61
C LEU A 174 -8.12 -1.47 3.13
N LEU A 175 -7.56 -0.93 4.20
CA LEU A 175 -8.05 0.23 4.93
C LEU A 175 -6.90 1.17 5.25
N LYS A 176 -7.19 2.48 5.19
CA LYS A 176 -6.30 3.53 5.66
C LYS A 176 -6.59 3.82 7.12
N VAL A 177 -5.58 3.66 7.97
CA VAL A 177 -5.62 4.04 9.38
C VAL A 177 -4.76 5.29 9.56
N ARG A 178 -5.27 6.26 10.31
CA ARG A 178 -4.57 7.52 10.61
C ARG A 178 -5.10 8.06 11.93
N ASP A 179 -4.33 8.94 12.57
CA ASP A 179 -4.81 9.63 13.75
C ASP A 179 -6.07 10.44 13.46
N THR A 180 -6.89 10.57 14.49
CA THR A 180 -8.12 11.37 14.44
C THR A 180 -7.80 12.85 14.21
N ILE A 181 -8.66 13.52 13.45
CA ILE A 181 -8.59 14.96 13.19
C ILE A 181 -9.59 15.75 14.04
N LEU A 182 -10.28 15.08 14.96
CA LEU A 182 -11.28 15.73 15.79
C LEU A 182 -10.60 16.64 16.82
N PRO A 183 -10.96 17.94 16.88
CA PRO A 183 -10.35 18.88 17.82
C PRO A 183 -10.48 18.42 19.28
N THR A 184 -11.60 17.79 19.64
CA THR A 184 -11.89 17.28 20.98
C THR A 184 -10.98 16.14 21.44
N LYS A 185 -10.24 15.53 20.52
CA LYS A 185 -9.29 14.43 20.78
C LYS A 185 -7.85 14.80 20.41
N SER A 186 -7.59 16.06 20.03
CA SER A 186 -6.23 16.49 19.69
C SER A 186 -5.32 16.49 20.91
N SER A 187 -5.85 16.83 22.08
CA SER A 187 -5.09 16.91 23.34
C SER A 187 -4.73 15.55 23.94
N THR A 188 -5.38 14.45 23.52
CA THR A 188 -5.06 13.10 24.03
C THR A 188 -3.78 12.53 23.43
N LEU A 189 -3.27 13.13 22.35
CA LEU A 189 -2.10 12.66 21.62
C LEU A 189 -0.83 13.32 22.17
N VAL A 190 -0.43 12.91 23.37
CA VAL A 190 0.76 13.42 24.06
C VAL A 190 1.97 12.58 23.67
N ASN A 191 2.96 13.19 23.02
CA ASN A 191 4.26 12.61 22.64
C ASN A 191 4.19 11.20 22.02
N PRO A 192 3.47 11.02 20.91
CA PRO A 192 3.53 9.78 20.15
C PRO A 192 4.95 9.51 19.61
N PRO A 193 5.28 8.25 19.28
CA PRO A 193 6.44 7.95 18.46
C PRO A 193 6.41 8.77 17.17
N PHE A 194 7.45 9.55 16.93
CA PHE A 194 7.55 10.47 15.80
C PHE A 194 8.96 10.43 15.20
N PRO A 195 9.11 10.31 13.86
CA PRO A 195 8.06 10.29 12.83
C PRO A 195 7.22 9.01 12.79
N THR A 196 7.78 7.89 13.27
CA THR A 196 7.15 6.57 13.41
C THR A 196 7.87 5.79 14.51
N TYR A 197 7.33 4.65 14.90
CA TYR A 197 7.99 3.69 15.80
C TYR A 197 9.15 2.96 15.08
N PHE A 198 10.29 2.82 15.75
CA PHE A 198 11.47 2.10 15.26
C PHE A 198 11.87 1.00 16.25
N THR A 199 11.83 -0.26 15.80
CA THR A 199 12.11 -1.44 16.65
C THR A 199 13.55 -1.52 17.15
N GLU A 200 14.51 -0.91 16.44
CA GLU A 200 15.93 -0.97 16.78
C GLU A 200 16.31 -0.08 17.98
N GLU A 201 15.51 0.96 18.27
CA GLU A 201 15.85 2.00 19.24
C GLU A 201 15.12 1.82 20.58
N GLU A 202 13.84 1.42 20.55
CA GLU A 202 12.96 1.43 21.73
C GLU A 202 12.88 0.07 22.47
N GLY A 203 13.67 -0.92 22.04
CA GLY A 203 13.74 -2.25 22.67
C GLY A 203 12.51 -3.13 22.39
N ASP A 204 12.58 -4.38 22.86
CA ASP A 204 11.50 -5.35 22.67
C ASP A 204 10.26 -4.97 23.50
N LEU A 205 9.22 -4.48 22.82
CA LEU A 205 7.90 -4.29 23.42
C LEU A 205 7.26 -5.65 23.76
N ALA A 206 6.33 -5.63 24.71
CA ALA A 206 5.50 -6.80 25.00
C ALA A 206 4.76 -7.25 23.73
N GLU A 207 4.47 -8.56 23.63
CA GLU A 207 3.73 -9.14 22.50
C GLU A 207 2.34 -8.49 22.34
N ASP A 208 1.71 -8.12 23.45
CA ASP A 208 0.43 -7.46 23.51
C ASP A 208 0.47 -6.24 24.44
N LEU A 209 0.08 -5.10 23.90
CA LEU A 209 -0.18 -3.87 24.63
C LEU A 209 -1.69 -3.73 24.80
N TYR A 210 -2.14 -3.63 26.04
CA TYR A 210 -3.55 -3.55 26.39
C TYR A 210 -3.90 -2.16 26.93
N ASP A 211 -5.14 -1.74 26.68
CA ASP A 211 -5.73 -0.57 27.34
C ASP A 211 -6.06 -0.88 28.81
N ASP A 212 -5.94 0.12 29.68
CA ASP A 212 -6.16 -0.02 31.14
C ASP A 212 -7.58 -0.49 31.49
N GLU A 213 -8.57 -0.16 30.65
CA GLU A 213 -9.98 -0.54 30.86
C GLU A 213 -10.31 -1.96 30.33
N LEU A 214 -9.36 -2.61 29.64
CA LEU A 214 -9.56 -3.92 29.04
C LEU A 214 -9.31 -5.05 30.04
N PHE A 215 -10.25 -6.00 30.12
CA PHE A 215 -10.04 -7.22 30.88
C PHE A 215 -9.10 -8.19 30.12
N ILE A 216 -7.98 -8.55 30.75
CA ILE A 216 -7.04 -9.51 30.18
C ILE A 216 -7.51 -10.92 30.54
N HIS A 217 -7.67 -11.77 29.52
CA HIS A 217 -8.16 -13.14 29.67
C HIS A 217 -7.33 -14.05 30.59
N THR A 218 -6.08 -13.68 30.91
CA THR A 218 -5.21 -14.40 31.85
C THR A 218 -5.47 -14.03 33.31
N ASP A 219 -6.15 -12.92 33.55
CA ASP A 219 -6.41 -12.40 34.88
C ASP A 219 -7.54 -13.19 35.57
N PRO A 220 -7.60 -13.19 36.91
CA PRO A 220 -8.69 -13.82 37.63
C PRO A 220 -10.05 -13.25 37.21
N SER A 221 -11.09 -14.09 37.26
CA SER A 221 -12.44 -13.68 36.89
C SER A 221 -12.93 -12.47 37.69
N LEU A 222 -13.65 -11.58 37.02
CA LEU A 222 -14.22 -10.38 37.65
C LEU A 222 -15.17 -10.75 38.78
N THR A 223 -14.93 -10.20 39.96
CA THR A 223 -15.83 -10.30 41.12
C THR A 223 -16.59 -8.99 41.28
N LEU A 224 -17.89 -9.00 41.04
CA LEU A 224 -18.77 -7.86 41.29
C LEU A 224 -19.16 -7.88 42.78
N THR A 225 -18.42 -7.12 43.60
CA THR A 225 -18.74 -6.89 45.02
C THR A 225 -19.59 -5.64 45.20
#